data_AF-A0AAV1RDN9-F1
#
_entry.id   AF-A0AAV1RDN9-F1
#
_cell.length_a   1.000
_cell.length_b   1.000
_cell.length_c   1.000
_cell.angle_alpha   90.00
_cell.angle_beta   90.00
_cell.angle_gamma   90.00
#
_symmetry.space_group_name_H-M   'P 1'
#
loop_
_entity.id
_entity.type
_entity.pdbx_description
1 polymer ?
#
loop_
_entity_poly.entity_id
_entity_poly.type
_entity_poly.pdbx_seq_one_letter_code
_entity_poly.pdbx_strand_id
1 'polypeptide(L)'
;MEVPSFELLLGFLMLTTICASAAHPRTTMRFDRMRKYKESSMASVNVDPEFEVHNYTQTLDHFNFKPESYATFQQRYILNYQYWGGANTSSPIFVYLGAESDVTYDLQSSIVDLAARFKGLLLYIEVSVSCPPFEIFNSGGTGSWTR
;
A
#
# COMPACT_ATOMS: atom_id res chain seq x y z
N MET A 1 -21.46 13.14 58.98
CA MET A 1 -20.98 12.98 57.59
C MET A 1 -22.10 12.29 56.85
N GLU A 2 -22.92 13.07 56.15
CA GLU A 2 -24.12 12.58 55.45
C GLU A 2 -23.69 11.98 54.11
N VAL A 3 -23.99 10.70 53.88
CA VAL A 3 -23.70 10.00 52.62
C VAL A 3 -24.71 10.43 51.55
N PRO A 4 -24.27 10.72 50.31
CA PRO A 4 -25.18 11.12 49.24
C PRO A 4 -26.16 9.99 48.91
N SER A 5 -27.44 10.35 48.76
CA SER A 5 -28.53 9.42 48.46
C SER A 5 -28.28 8.65 47.15
N PHE A 6 -28.58 7.34 47.16
CA PHE A 6 -28.33 6.41 46.05
C PHE A 6 -29.06 6.81 44.75
N GLU A 7 -30.19 7.52 44.87
CA GLU A 7 -30.95 8.11 43.77
C GLU A 7 -30.13 9.11 42.95
N LEU A 8 -29.29 9.90 43.63
CA LEU A 8 -28.45 10.92 42.99
C LEU A 8 -27.28 10.27 42.23
N LEU A 9 -26.76 9.15 42.74
CA LEU A 9 -25.73 8.35 42.08
C LEU A 9 -26.28 7.65 40.83
N LEU A 10 -27.51 7.11 40.92
CA LEU A 10 -28.17 6.44 39.80
C LEU A 10 -28.51 7.44 38.69
N GLY A 11 -28.92 8.67 39.04
CA GLY A 11 -29.11 9.76 38.08
C GLY A 11 -27.83 10.14 37.33
N PHE A 12 -26.69 10.22 38.02
CA PHE A 12 -25.38 10.48 37.39
C PHE A 12 -24.94 9.34 36.44
N LEU A 13 -25.22 8.08 36.80
CA LEU A 13 -24.92 6.92 35.95
C LEU A 13 -25.72 6.95 34.63
N MET A 14 -26.99 7.36 34.69
CA MET A 14 -27.84 7.45 33.49
C MET A 14 -27.51 8.65 32.60
N LEU A 15 -26.96 9.74 33.17
CA LEU A 15 -26.57 10.92 32.38
C LEU A 15 -25.29 10.70 31.55
N THR A 16 -24.38 9.84 32.01
CA THR A 16 -23.10 9.57 31.31
C THR A 16 -23.26 8.61 30.13
N THR A 17 -24.31 7.78 30.09
CA THR A 17 -24.55 6.81 29.00
C THR A 17 -25.13 7.45 27.73
N ILE A 18 -25.79 8.61 27.83
CA ILE A 18 -26.39 9.30 26.69
C ILE A 18 -25.34 10.08 25.87
N CYS A 19 -24.19 10.43 26.46
CA CYS A 19 -23.16 11.24 25.81
C CYS A 19 -22.17 10.45 24.92
N ALA A 20 -22.30 9.11 24.82
CA ALA A 20 -21.34 8.27 24.08
C ALA A 20 -21.69 8.05 22.59
N SER A 21 -22.79 8.61 22.07
CA SER A 21 -23.26 8.34 20.70
C SER A 21 -23.44 9.60 19.87
N ALA A 22 -22.37 10.35 19.61
CA ALA A 22 -22.38 11.41 18.60
C ALA A 22 -20.96 11.86 18.16
N ALA A 23 -20.07 10.94 17.77
CA ALA A 23 -18.86 11.30 17.04
C ALA A 23 -18.28 10.12 16.25
N HIS A 24 -19.04 9.61 15.29
CA HIS A 24 -18.44 8.87 14.17
C HIS A 24 -18.23 9.88 13.04
N PRO A 25 -17.03 10.46 12.86
CA PRO A 25 -16.76 11.26 11.68
C PRO A 25 -16.89 10.33 10.47
N ARG A 26 -17.91 10.57 9.65
CA ARG A 26 -18.04 9.94 8.34
C ARG A 26 -16.84 10.43 7.52
N THR A 27 -15.87 9.56 7.32
CA THR A 27 -14.75 9.76 6.40
C THR A 27 -15.32 9.95 5.01
N THR A 28 -15.33 11.18 4.53
CA THR A 28 -15.65 11.51 3.15
C THR A 28 -14.53 10.99 2.26
N MET A 29 -14.77 9.92 1.50
CA MET A 29 -13.87 9.52 0.42
C MET A 29 -13.77 10.70 -0.58
N ARG A 30 -12.64 11.40 -0.56
CA ARG A 30 -12.34 12.47 -1.52
C ARG A 30 -12.13 11.84 -2.89
N PHE A 31 -13.05 12.13 -3.80
CA PHE A 31 -13.08 11.70 -5.20
C PHE A 31 -12.08 12.48 -6.08
N ASP A 32 -10.84 12.71 -5.61
CA ASP A 32 -9.84 13.50 -6.35
C ASP A 32 -9.02 12.66 -7.37
N ARG A 33 -9.40 11.39 -7.54
CA ARG A 33 -8.59 10.35 -8.21
C ARG A 33 -8.54 10.43 -9.75
N MET A 34 -9.17 11.43 -10.38
CA MET A 34 -9.32 11.50 -11.85
C MET A 34 -8.31 12.41 -12.55
N ARG A 35 -7.56 13.27 -11.85
CA ARG A 35 -6.72 14.30 -12.52
C ARG A 35 -5.29 13.85 -12.85
N LYS A 36 -4.79 12.77 -12.25
CA LYS A 36 -3.34 12.44 -12.27
C LYS A 36 -2.92 11.42 -13.34
N TYR A 37 -3.84 10.97 -14.20
CA TYR A 37 -3.59 9.89 -15.17
C TYR A 37 -2.78 10.32 -16.41
N LYS A 38 -2.51 11.62 -16.61
CA LYS A 38 -1.96 12.13 -17.89
C LYS A 38 -0.47 12.47 -17.90
N GLU A 39 0.24 12.43 -16.76
CA GLU A 39 1.54 13.11 -16.65
C GLU A 39 2.75 12.25 -16.21
N SER A 40 2.61 10.93 -16.13
CA SER A 40 3.60 10.07 -15.46
C SER A 40 4.36 9.07 -16.35
N SER A 41 4.50 9.34 -17.65
CA SER A 41 5.26 8.43 -18.52
C SER A 41 6.79 8.50 -18.31
N MET A 42 7.35 9.56 -17.71
CA MET A 42 8.79 9.67 -17.40
C MET A 42 9.12 10.71 -16.30
N ALA A 43 8.17 11.05 -15.43
CA ALA A 43 8.47 11.89 -14.28
C ALA A 43 8.94 11.00 -13.13
N SER A 44 10.06 11.33 -12.50
CA SER A 44 10.43 10.74 -11.22
C SER A 44 9.26 10.98 -10.26
N VAL A 45 8.50 9.93 -9.98
CA VAL A 45 7.40 10.04 -9.03
C VAL A 45 8.04 10.43 -7.70
N ASN A 46 7.68 11.62 -7.22
CA ASN A 46 8.12 12.11 -5.91
C ASN A 46 7.40 11.28 -4.85
N VAL A 47 7.97 10.11 -4.58
CA VAL A 47 7.56 9.24 -3.48
C VAL A 47 8.10 9.86 -2.20
N ASP A 48 7.26 9.90 -1.16
CA ASP A 48 7.64 10.43 0.15
C ASP A 48 8.90 9.70 0.67
N PRO A 49 9.88 10.41 1.25
CA PRO A 49 11.12 9.81 1.76
C PRO A 49 10.93 8.67 2.76
N GLU A 50 9.77 8.55 3.40
CA GLU A 50 9.44 7.41 4.27
C GLU A 50 9.24 6.08 3.51
N PHE A 51 9.10 6.14 2.19
CA PHE A 51 8.91 4.98 1.33
C PHE A 51 10.17 4.69 0.53
N GLU A 52 10.62 3.44 0.61
CA GLU A 52 11.79 2.97 -0.14
C GLU A 52 11.37 2.20 -1.38
N VAL A 53 11.84 2.64 -2.55
CA VAL A 53 11.57 1.99 -3.83
C VAL A 53 12.70 1.01 -4.15
N HIS A 54 12.33 -0.22 -4.46
CA HIS A 54 13.24 -1.32 -4.76
C HIS A 54 12.78 -2.06 -6.01
N ASN A 55 13.64 -2.94 -6.55
CA ASN A 55 13.32 -3.79 -7.69
C ASN A 55 13.67 -5.25 -7.40
N TYR A 56 12.80 -6.17 -7.82
CA TYR A 56 13.00 -7.61 -7.73
C TYR A 56 13.13 -8.21 -9.13
N THR A 57 14.12 -9.07 -9.34
CA THR A 57 14.29 -9.78 -10.62
C THR A 57 13.29 -10.94 -10.69
N GLN A 58 12.20 -10.75 -11.43
CA GLN A 58 11.10 -11.70 -11.56
C GLN A 58 11.20 -12.48 -12.88
N THR A 59 10.78 -13.74 -12.88
CA THR A 59 10.64 -14.54 -14.10
C THR A 59 9.52 -13.96 -14.98
N LEU A 60 9.78 -13.83 -16.28
CA LEU A 60 8.81 -13.25 -17.21
C LEU A 60 7.62 -14.20 -17.46
N ASP A 61 7.90 -15.51 -17.56
CA ASP A 61 6.92 -16.54 -17.91
C ASP A 61 6.94 -17.65 -16.85
N HIS A 62 5.92 -17.66 -16.00
CA HIS A 62 5.76 -18.65 -14.94
C HIS A 62 5.06 -19.95 -15.40
N PHE A 63 4.66 -20.04 -16.67
CA PHE A 63 3.85 -21.14 -17.20
C PHE A 63 4.62 -22.05 -18.17
N ASN A 64 5.80 -21.64 -18.65
CA ASN A 64 6.64 -22.43 -19.54
C ASN A 64 8.05 -22.64 -18.96
N PHE A 65 8.50 -23.90 -18.97
CA PHE A 65 9.79 -24.31 -18.39
C PHE A 65 10.86 -24.60 -19.44
N LYS A 66 10.67 -24.15 -20.68
CA LYS A 66 11.70 -24.25 -21.72
C LYS A 66 12.74 -23.14 -21.55
N PRO A 67 14.01 -23.37 -21.95
CA PRO A 67 15.08 -22.39 -21.80
C PRO A 67 14.76 -21.01 -22.41
N GLU A 68 13.97 -20.96 -23.47
CA GLU A 68 13.59 -19.71 -24.15
C GLU A 68 12.64 -18.83 -23.31
N SER A 69 11.96 -19.41 -22.31
CA SER A 69 11.05 -18.70 -21.40
C SER A 69 11.71 -18.22 -20.10
N TYR A 70 13.02 -18.43 -19.92
CA TYR A 70 13.75 -18.02 -18.71
C TYR A 70 14.16 -16.54 -18.67
N ALA A 71 13.56 -15.71 -19.52
CA ALA A 71 13.73 -14.27 -19.45
C ALA A 71 13.24 -13.75 -18.09
N THR A 72 13.87 -12.66 -17.63
CA THR A 72 13.50 -11.99 -16.38
C THR A 72 13.26 -10.50 -16.61
N PHE A 73 12.58 -9.84 -15.68
CA PHE A 73 12.38 -8.40 -15.67
C PHE A 73 12.50 -7.85 -14.26
N GLN A 74 12.73 -6.54 -14.15
CA GLN A 74 12.79 -5.84 -12.86
C GLN A 74 11.37 -5.41 -12.45
N GLN A 75 10.79 -6.09 -11.48
CA GLN A 75 9.50 -5.73 -10.89
C GLN A 75 9.72 -4.74 -9.74
N ARG A 76 9.15 -3.54 -9.86
CA ARG A 76 9.22 -2.53 -8.81
C ARG A 76 8.35 -2.92 -7.62
N TYR A 77 8.87 -2.68 -6.42
CA TYR A 77 8.10 -2.76 -5.18
C TYR A 77 8.52 -1.64 -4.22
N ILE A 78 7.63 -1.27 -3.31
CA ILE A 78 7.83 -0.14 -2.39
C ILE A 78 7.62 -0.63 -0.96
N LEU A 79 8.55 -0.28 -0.08
CA LEU A 79 8.51 -0.62 1.33
C LEU A 79 8.29 0.65 2.16
N ASN A 80 7.61 0.51 3.29
CA ASN A 80 7.58 1.56 4.31
C ASN A 80 7.77 0.92 5.68
N TYR A 81 8.83 1.37 6.36
CA TYR A 81 9.30 0.84 7.63
C TYR A 81 8.81 1.63 8.84
N GLN A 82 8.08 2.74 8.62
CA GLN A 82 7.75 3.75 9.64
C GLN A 82 7.16 3.14 10.92
N TYR A 83 6.37 2.08 10.79
CA TYR A 83 5.71 1.42 11.92
C TYR A 83 6.24 0.02 12.22
N TRP A 84 7.20 -0.49 11.45
CA TRP A 84 7.62 -1.89 11.56
C TRP A 84 8.27 -2.18 12.90
N GLY A 85 7.67 -3.08 13.68
CA GLY A 85 8.21 -3.54 14.96
C GLY A 85 9.35 -4.56 14.84
N GLY A 86 9.75 -4.92 13.63
CA GLY A 86 10.80 -5.89 13.33
C GLY A 86 10.36 -7.35 13.41
N ALA A 87 11.17 -8.24 12.82
CA ALA A 87 10.88 -9.68 12.82
C ALA A 87 10.85 -10.30 14.23
N ASN A 88 11.67 -9.80 15.15
CA ASN A 88 11.77 -10.31 16.52
C ASN A 88 10.48 -10.14 17.33
N THR A 89 9.63 -9.20 16.96
CA THR A 89 8.34 -8.96 17.63
C THR A 89 7.19 -9.69 16.95
N SER A 90 7.47 -10.55 15.95
CA SER A 90 6.46 -11.20 15.11
C SER A 90 5.50 -10.19 14.47
N SER A 91 6.00 -9.00 14.15
CA SER A 91 5.23 -7.96 13.48
C SER A 91 4.83 -8.41 12.06
N PRO A 92 3.58 -8.18 11.63
CA PRO A 92 3.08 -8.65 10.35
C PRO A 92 3.66 -7.86 9.17
N ILE A 93 3.53 -8.43 7.98
CA ILE A 93 3.76 -7.73 6.70
C ILE A 93 2.39 -7.56 6.05
N PHE A 94 1.99 -6.31 5.79
CA PHE A 94 0.80 -6.00 5.01
C PHE A 94 1.18 -5.78 3.56
N VAL A 95 0.63 -6.61 2.67
CA VAL A 95 0.95 -6.59 1.25
C VAL A 95 -0.19 -5.96 0.47
N TYR A 96 0.10 -4.89 -0.27
CA TYR A 96 -0.78 -4.29 -1.26
C TYR A 96 -0.39 -4.79 -2.65
N LEU A 97 -1.33 -5.44 -3.34
CA LEU A 97 -1.15 -5.90 -4.71
C LEU A 97 -1.64 -4.81 -5.65
N GLY A 98 -0.72 -4.22 -6.42
CA GLY A 98 -1.01 -3.18 -7.39
C GLY A 98 -2.13 -3.56 -8.35
N ALA A 99 -2.98 -2.59 -8.67
CA ALA A 99 -3.99 -2.70 -9.72
C ALA A 99 -3.39 -2.33 -11.09
N GLU A 100 -4.22 -1.99 -12.07
CA GLU A 100 -3.83 -1.61 -13.44
C GLU A 100 -3.25 -0.18 -13.55
N SER A 101 -2.71 0.37 -12.48
CA SER A 101 -2.14 1.72 -12.43
C SER A 101 -0.89 1.77 -11.56
N ASP A 102 -0.08 2.82 -11.71
CA ASP A 102 1.11 3.02 -10.90
C ASP A 102 0.76 2.96 -9.40
N VAL A 103 1.45 2.08 -8.68
CA VAL A 103 1.17 1.77 -7.27
C VAL A 103 1.43 2.97 -6.34
N THR A 104 2.19 3.97 -6.80
CA THR A 104 2.47 5.20 -6.05
C THR A 104 1.21 6.03 -5.77
N TYR A 105 0.12 5.83 -6.52
CA TYR A 105 -1.16 6.47 -6.26
C TYR A 105 -1.87 5.93 -5.01
N ASP A 106 -1.48 4.74 -4.53
CA ASP A 106 -2.14 4.04 -3.43
C ASP A 106 -1.34 4.04 -2.11
N LEU A 107 -0.21 4.76 -2.06
CA LEU A 107 0.67 4.83 -0.88
C LEU A 107 0.00 5.43 0.37
N GLN A 108 -1.10 6.18 0.19
CA GLN A 108 -1.89 6.79 1.28
C GLN A 108 -3.21 6.05 1.51
N SER A 109 -3.24 4.74 1.29
CA SER A 109 -4.43 3.91 1.53
C SER A 109 -4.61 3.55 3.01
N SER A 110 -5.79 3.04 3.37
CA SER A 110 -6.14 2.63 4.73
C SER A 110 -5.25 1.51 5.32
N ILE A 111 -4.38 0.90 4.50
CA ILE A 111 -3.42 -0.11 4.95
C ILE A 111 -2.34 0.51 5.87
N VAL A 112 -2.08 1.81 5.74
CA VAL A 112 -1.13 2.54 6.60
C VAL A 112 -1.60 2.55 8.04
N ASP A 113 -2.90 2.77 8.29
CA ASP A 113 -3.48 2.74 9.63
C ASP A 113 -3.35 1.34 10.28
N LEU A 114 -3.46 0.28 9.46
CA LEU A 114 -3.25 -1.09 9.92
C LEU A 114 -1.78 -1.32 10.31
N ALA A 115 -0.83 -0.87 9.49
CA ALA A 115 0.58 -0.94 9.82
C ALA A 115 0.91 -0.20 11.13
N ALA A 116 0.38 1.00 11.31
CA ALA A 116 0.55 1.77 12.55
C ALA A 116 0.02 1.02 13.78
N ARG A 117 -1.19 0.44 13.65
CA ARG A 117 -1.85 -0.30 14.74
C ARG A 117 -1.14 -1.58 15.12
N PHE A 118 -0.70 -2.35 14.13
CA PHE A 118 -0.14 -3.70 14.34
C PHE A 118 1.39 -3.74 14.28
N LYS A 119 2.04 -2.58 14.21
CA LYS A 119 3.48 -2.45 14.01
C LYS A 119 3.98 -3.17 12.76
N GLY A 120 3.16 -3.14 11.71
CA GLY A 120 3.40 -3.90 10.48
C GLY A 120 4.38 -3.22 9.54
N LEU A 121 5.05 -4.04 8.74
CA LEU A 121 5.76 -3.60 7.53
C LEU A 121 4.75 -3.41 6.40
N LEU A 122 4.87 -2.33 5.63
CA LEU A 122 4.10 -2.16 4.40
C LEU A 122 4.94 -2.59 3.19
N LEU A 123 4.35 -3.42 2.34
CA LEU A 123 4.92 -3.83 1.05
C LEU A 123 3.89 -3.60 -0.06
N TYR A 124 4.23 -2.74 -1.00
CA TYR A 124 3.44 -2.47 -2.20
C TYR A 124 4.14 -3.12 -3.39
N ILE A 125 3.47 -4.04 -4.08
CA ILE A 125 4.00 -4.73 -5.25
C ILE A 125 3.31 -4.17 -6.49
N GLU A 126 4.07 -3.65 -7.45
CA GLU A 126 3.50 -3.18 -8.70
C GLU A 126 3.10 -4.34 -9.60
N VAL A 127 1.96 -4.18 -10.29
CA VAL A 127 1.50 -5.18 -11.25
C VAL A 127 2.42 -5.19 -12.48
N SER A 128 2.73 -6.38 -12.99
CA SER A 128 3.74 -6.57 -14.04
C SER A 128 3.38 -5.87 -15.37
N VAL A 129 2.10 -5.67 -15.68
CA VAL A 129 1.67 -4.95 -16.90
C VAL A 129 2.03 -3.45 -16.88
N SER A 130 2.26 -2.87 -15.71
CA SER A 130 2.70 -1.46 -15.56
C SER A 130 4.22 -1.29 -15.80
N CYS A 131 5.00 -2.37 -15.66
CA CYS A 131 6.42 -2.40 -16.04
C CYS A 131 6.55 -3.00 -17.45
N PRO A 132 6.63 -2.19 -18.53
CA PRO A 132 6.83 -2.75 -19.86
C PRO A 132 8.15 -3.52 -19.90
N PRO A 133 8.16 -4.83 -20.23
CA PRO A 133 9.39 -5.62 -20.33
C PRO A 133 10.29 -5.16 -21.49
N PHE A 134 9.80 -4.26 -22.34
CA PHE A 134 10.42 -3.90 -23.62
C PHE A 134 11.60 -2.92 -23.49
N GLU A 135 11.72 -2.14 -22.41
CA GLU A 135 12.85 -1.19 -22.27
C GLU A 135 14.19 -1.86 -21.93
N ILE A 136 14.20 -3.13 -21.52
CA ILE A 136 15.42 -3.85 -21.12
C ILE A 136 16.10 -4.58 -22.31
N PHE A 137 15.42 -4.73 -23.45
CA PHE A 137 15.97 -5.44 -24.61
C PHE A 137 16.84 -4.59 -25.56
N ASN A 138 16.99 -3.28 -25.32
CA ASN A 138 17.68 -2.38 -26.26
C ASN A 138 19.19 -2.21 -26.02
N SER A 139 19.82 -3.05 -25.18
CA SER A 139 21.29 -3.15 -25.11
C SER A 139 21.80 -4.36 -25.91
N GLY A 140 21.73 -4.27 -27.24
CA GLY A 140 22.57 -5.08 -28.13
C GLY A 140 21.97 -6.39 -28.61
N GLY A 141 21.09 -6.34 -29.62
CA GLY A 141 20.71 -7.52 -30.39
C GLY A 141 19.71 -7.17 -31.48
N THR A 142 20.19 -6.94 -32.70
CA THR A 142 19.37 -6.76 -33.89
C THR A 142 18.63 -8.06 -34.23
N GLY A 143 17.42 -8.23 -33.70
CA GLY A 143 16.50 -9.31 -34.05
C GLY A 143 15.24 -8.73 -34.67
N SER A 144 15.19 -8.69 -36.00
CA SER A 144 13.99 -8.40 -36.78
C SER A 144 13.00 -9.55 -36.63
N TRP A 145 11.76 -9.27 -36.22
CA TRP A 145 10.64 -10.19 -36.36
C TRP A 145 9.47 -9.49 -37.04
N THR A 146 9.25 -9.82 -38.31
CA THR A 146 8.00 -9.56 -39.01
C THR A 146 6.91 -10.48 -38.48
N ARG A 147 5.70 -9.90 -38.39
CA ARG A 147 4.45 -10.50 -37.90
C ARG A 147 4.02 -11.73 -38.70
#